data_AF-A0A402AUI4-F1
#
_entry.id   AF-A0A402AUI4-F1
#
_cell.length_a   1.000
_cell.length_b   1.000
_cell.length_c   1.000
_cell.angle_alpha   90.00
_cell.angle_beta   90.00
_cell.angle_gamma   90.00
#
_symmetry.space_group_name_H-M   'P 1'
#
loop_
_entity.id
_entity.type
_entity.pdbx_description
1 polymer ?
#
loop_
_entity_poly.entity_id
_entity_poly.type
_entity_poly.pdbx_seq_one_letter_code
_entity_poly.pdbx_strand_id
1 'polypeptide(L)'
;MGLNLEFMKGEGPVIHNPIRTRADVEALSIPNPTESLWFTLEAIKQARQQLDARGIPLIGFSGAPFTLASYAIEGGSSKAYLHTKGLMMSDAPTWHLLMEKLSELIGRYLLAQAQAGAQALQFFDSWVGALSPADYREYILPHSRHAISIAKQANVPIIHFGTNTSGMLDLIQEAGGDVIGVDWHIRPRQGLEWPQSRVSRPG
;
A
#
# COMPACT_ATOMS: atom_id res chain seq x y z
N MET A 1 0.10 -3.20 -15.42
CA MET A 1 0.12 -1.76 -15.70
C MET A 1 0.95 -1.38 -16.92
N GLY A 2 2.02 -2.12 -17.27
CA GLY A 2 2.90 -1.76 -18.41
C GLY A 2 4.28 -1.22 -17.99
N LEU A 3 4.65 -1.36 -16.71
CA LEU A 3 5.97 -1.03 -16.19
C LEU A 3 6.90 -2.23 -16.29
N ASN A 4 8.14 -2.00 -16.71
CA ASN A 4 9.20 -2.97 -16.91
C ASN A 4 10.05 -3.06 -15.64
N LEU A 5 9.64 -3.95 -14.73
CA LEU A 5 10.28 -4.15 -13.43
C LEU A 5 11.34 -5.26 -13.49
N GLU A 6 12.53 -4.97 -12.97
CA GLU A 6 13.60 -5.93 -12.72
C GLU A 6 14.09 -5.81 -11.26
N PHE A 7 14.47 -6.94 -10.66
CA PHE A 7 15.12 -6.95 -9.34
C PHE A 7 16.62 -7.18 -9.51
N MET A 8 17.41 -6.12 -9.35
CA MET A 8 18.86 -6.21 -9.46
C MET A 8 19.50 -6.52 -8.09
N LYS A 9 20.52 -7.38 -8.10
CA LYS A 9 21.21 -7.82 -6.88
C LYS A 9 21.89 -6.62 -6.19
N GLY A 10 21.41 -6.26 -5.01
CA GLY A 10 21.97 -5.19 -4.19
C GLY A 10 21.39 -3.79 -4.43
N GLU A 11 20.59 -3.60 -5.50
CA GLU A 11 20.03 -2.28 -5.87
C GLU A 11 18.51 -2.18 -5.69
N GLY A 12 17.83 -3.30 -5.45
CA GLY A 12 16.38 -3.33 -5.24
C GLY A 12 15.59 -3.34 -6.56
N PRO A 13 14.31 -2.91 -6.55
CA PRO A 13 13.50 -2.86 -7.75
C PRO A 13 13.97 -1.73 -8.68
N VAL A 14 14.04 -2.03 -9.98
CA VAL A 14 14.43 -1.11 -11.04
C VAL A 14 13.33 -1.09 -12.09
N ILE A 15 12.86 0.10 -12.46
CA ILE A 15 11.84 0.30 -13.48
C ILE A 15 12.50 0.96 -14.69
N HIS A 16 12.61 0.19 -15.78
CA HIS A 16 13.34 0.60 -16.98
C HIS A 16 12.61 1.66 -17.83
N ASN A 17 11.30 1.79 -17.65
CA ASN A 17 10.45 2.80 -18.29
C ASN A 17 9.74 3.67 -17.22
N PRO A 18 10.48 4.49 -16.47
CA PRO A 18 9.90 5.30 -15.41
C PRO A 18 8.92 6.34 -15.97
N ILE A 19 7.91 6.68 -15.18
CA ILE A 19 6.91 7.68 -15.53
C ILE A 19 7.54 9.08 -15.47
N ARG A 20 7.43 9.83 -16.57
CA ARG A 20 7.95 11.20 -16.67
C ARG A 20 6.91 12.20 -17.17
N THR A 21 5.92 11.72 -17.91
CA THR A 21 4.95 12.55 -18.62
C THR A 21 3.53 12.05 -18.38
N ARG A 22 2.57 12.92 -18.70
CA ARG A 22 1.15 12.54 -18.73
C ARG A 22 0.86 11.37 -19.68
N ALA A 23 1.52 11.32 -20.84
CA ALA A 23 1.35 10.24 -21.80
C ALA A 23 1.77 8.88 -21.21
N ASP A 24 2.83 8.85 -20.40
CA ASP A 24 3.25 7.63 -19.69
C ASP A 24 2.18 7.16 -18.71
N VAL A 25 1.55 8.08 -17.98
CA VAL A 25 0.44 7.78 -17.07
C VAL A 25 -0.78 7.27 -17.84
N GLU A 26 -1.13 7.92 -18.95
CA GLU A 26 -2.26 7.55 -19.80
C GLU A 26 -2.09 6.15 -20.39
N ALA A 27 -0.86 5.77 -20.76
CA ALA A 27 -0.51 4.44 -21.27
C ALA A 27 -0.65 3.31 -20.23
N LEU A 28 -0.70 3.63 -18.92
CA LEU A 28 -0.86 2.61 -17.89
C LEU A 28 -2.22 1.91 -17.97
N SER A 29 -2.21 0.59 -17.94
CA SER A 29 -3.41 -0.24 -17.79
C SER A 29 -3.75 -0.51 -16.32
N ILE A 30 -5.04 -0.72 -16.05
CA ILE A 30 -5.54 -1.27 -14.77
C ILE A 30 -5.90 -2.75 -15.03
N PRO A 31 -4.93 -3.69 -14.95
CA PRO A 31 -5.22 -5.09 -15.24
C PRO A 31 -6.13 -5.69 -14.16
N ASN A 32 -6.92 -6.70 -14.55
CA ASN A 32 -7.67 -7.49 -13.60
C ASN A 32 -6.71 -8.37 -12.77
N PRO A 33 -6.64 -8.21 -11.43
CA PRO A 33 -5.70 -8.97 -10.61
C PRO A 33 -5.89 -10.50 -10.71
N THR A 34 -7.12 -10.97 -10.92
CA THR A 34 -7.38 -12.42 -11.05
C THR A 34 -6.77 -13.01 -12.31
N GLU A 35 -6.52 -12.20 -13.33
CA GLU A 35 -5.89 -12.60 -14.59
C GLU A 35 -4.39 -12.33 -14.58
N SER A 36 -3.97 -11.13 -14.17
CA SER A 36 -2.55 -10.73 -14.25
C SER A 36 -1.69 -11.21 -13.08
N LEU A 37 -2.29 -11.47 -11.92
CA LEU A 37 -1.62 -11.87 -10.68
C LEU A 37 -2.13 -13.22 -10.16
N TRP A 38 -2.69 -14.05 -11.05
CA TRP A 38 -3.29 -15.34 -10.70
C TRP A 38 -2.35 -16.23 -9.89
N PHE A 39 -1.05 -16.24 -10.23
CA PHE A 39 -0.04 -17.05 -9.55
C PHE A 39 0.13 -16.66 -8.08
N THR A 40 0.04 -15.37 -7.75
CA THR A 40 0.08 -14.90 -6.37
C THR A 40 -1.19 -15.30 -5.61
N LEU A 41 -2.36 -15.22 -6.26
CA LEU A 41 -3.61 -15.63 -5.65
C LEU A 41 -3.65 -17.15 -5.37
N GLU A 42 -3.10 -17.97 -6.28
CA GLU A 42 -2.93 -19.41 -6.06
C GLU A 42 -1.96 -19.71 -4.92
N ALA A 43 -0.86 -18.96 -4.80
CA ALA A 43 0.05 -19.08 -3.67
C ALA A 43 -0.64 -18.76 -2.33
N ILE A 44 -1.50 -17.74 -2.30
CA ILE A 44 -2.30 -17.39 -1.11
C ILE A 44 -3.25 -18.53 -0.74
N LYS A 45 -3.96 -19.12 -1.71
CA LYS A 45 -4.85 -20.27 -1.47
C LYS A 45 -4.11 -21.45 -0.86
N GLN A 46 -2.94 -21.80 -1.42
CA GLN A 46 -2.11 -22.89 -0.91
C GLN A 46 -1.58 -22.59 0.49
N ALA A 47 -1.08 -21.37 0.73
CA ALA A 47 -0.61 -20.94 2.05
C ALA A 47 -1.74 -20.99 3.09
N ARG A 48 -2.95 -20.55 2.73
CA ARG A 48 -4.12 -20.61 3.60
C ARG A 48 -4.42 -22.04 4.03
N GLN A 49 -4.47 -23.00 3.10
CA GLN A 49 -4.73 -24.40 3.43
C GLN A 49 -3.73 -24.97 4.45
N GLN A 50 -2.43 -24.66 4.27
CA GLN A 50 -1.38 -25.15 5.17
C GLN A 50 -1.41 -24.48 6.55
N LEU A 51 -1.74 -23.19 6.61
CA LEU A 51 -1.84 -22.43 7.85
C LEU A 51 -3.13 -22.71 8.62
N ASP A 52 -4.20 -23.12 7.94
CA ASP A 52 -5.49 -23.45 8.54
C ASP A 52 -5.42 -24.66 9.44
N ALA A 53 -4.70 -25.70 9.02
CA ALA A 53 -4.39 -26.87 9.84
C ALA A 53 -3.66 -26.51 11.15
N ARG A 54 -3.07 -25.31 11.23
CA ARG A 54 -2.32 -24.81 12.39
C ARG A 54 -3.05 -23.69 13.14
N GLY A 55 -4.22 -23.27 12.69
CA GLY A 55 -4.97 -22.14 13.26
C GLY A 55 -4.26 -20.78 13.13
N ILE A 56 -3.33 -20.62 12.20
CA ILE A 56 -2.56 -19.38 12.01
C ILE A 56 -3.24 -18.51 10.94
N PRO A 57 -3.49 -17.21 11.21
CA PRO A 57 -4.07 -16.33 10.20
C PRO A 57 -3.07 -15.98 9.10
N LEU A 58 -3.57 -15.78 7.88
CA LEU A 58 -2.77 -15.30 6.74
C LEU A 58 -3.06 -13.83 6.47
N ILE A 59 -2.02 -13.00 6.39
CA ILE A 59 -2.13 -11.58 6.07
C ILE A 59 -1.71 -11.36 4.60
N GLY A 60 -2.63 -10.86 3.79
CA GLY A 60 -2.34 -10.35 2.45
C GLY A 60 -1.83 -8.91 2.52
N PHE A 61 -1.17 -8.42 1.48
CA PHE A 61 -0.64 -7.06 1.52
C PHE A 61 -0.45 -6.41 0.14
N SER A 62 -0.38 -5.08 0.15
CA SER A 62 0.04 -4.30 -1.01
C SER A 62 0.70 -2.99 -0.58
N GLY A 63 1.51 -2.41 -1.46
CA GLY A 63 1.99 -1.04 -1.30
C GLY A 63 0.87 -0.04 -1.55
N ALA A 64 0.88 1.07 -0.83
CA ALA A 64 -0.06 2.16 -1.00
C ALA A 64 0.25 2.97 -2.29
N PRO A 65 -0.72 3.76 -2.80
CA PRO A 65 -0.57 4.54 -4.02
C PRO A 65 0.68 5.42 -4.05
N PHE A 66 0.98 6.16 -2.97
CA PHE A 66 2.15 7.05 -2.94
C PHE A 66 3.46 6.28 -3.08
N THR A 67 3.64 5.22 -2.29
CA THR A 67 4.83 4.36 -2.39
C THR A 67 4.99 3.78 -3.80
N LEU A 68 3.92 3.22 -4.39
CA LEU A 68 4.03 2.62 -5.73
C LEU A 68 4.23 3.66 -6.84
N ALA A 69 3.55 4.81 -6.75
CA ALA A 69 3.78 5.93 -7.66
C ALA A 69 5.23 6.39 -7.60
N SER A 70 5.78 6.49 -6.40
CA SER A 70 7.16 6.92 -6.21
C SER A 70 8.16 5.94 -6.82
N TYR A 71 7.98 4.62 -6.67
CA TYR A 71 8.81 3.66 -7.42
C TYR A 71 8.68 3.84 -8.93
N ALA A 72 7.43 3.93 -9.43
CA ALA A 72 7.14 4.06 -10.85
C ALA A 72 7.71 5.34 -11.48
N ILE A 73 7.74 6.44 -10.72
CA ILE A 73 8.31 7.71 -11.15
C ILE A 73 9.83 7.69 -10.94
N GLU A 74 10.34 7.40 -9.76
CA GLU A 74 11.78 7.48 -9.50
C GLU A 74 12.59 6.47 -10.33
N GLY A 75 11.99 5.36 -10.74
CA GLY A 75 12.66 4.29 -11.48
C GLY A 75 13.33 3.26 -10.57
N GLY A 76 13.17 3.40 -9.24
CA GLY A 76 13.76 2.53 -8.24
C GLY A 76 13.70 3.14 -6.85
N SER A 77 14.61 2.71 -5.96
CA SER A 77 14.69 3.30 -4.62
C SER A 77 15.13 4.78 -4.68
N SER A 78 14.49 5.62 -3.86
CA SER A 78 14.83 7.05 -3.76
C SER A 78 14.80 7.48 -2.31
N LYS A 79 15.70 8.40 -1.94
CA LYS A 79 15.74 9.02 -0.60
C LYS A 79 15.07 10.39 -0.56
N ALA A 80 15.05 11.08 -1.70
CA ALA A 80 14.62 12.48 -1.79
C ALA A 80 13.30 12.64 -2.55
N TYR A 81 12.90 11.65 -3.37
CA TYR A 81 11.64 11.64 -4.10
C TYR A 81 11.46 12.88 -5.00
N LEU A 82 12.55 13.35 -5.61
CA LEU A 82 12.57 14.63 -6.32
C LEU A 82 11.64 14.63 -7.53
N HIS A 83 11.63 13.54 -8.31
CA HIS A 83 10.76 13.44 -9.49
C HIS A 83 9.30 13.26 -9.08
N THR A 84 9.07 12.46 -8.05
CA THR A 84 7.73 12.21 -7.49
C THR A 84 7.10 13.51 -6.99
N LYS A 85 7.79 14.23 -6.11
CA LYS A 85 7.32 15.50 -5.56
C LYS A 85 7.22 16.57 -6.65
N GLY A 86 8.16 16.56 -7.60
CA GLY A 86 8.13 17.42 -8.78
C GLY A 86 6.83 17.24 -9.56
N LEU A 87 6.49 16.02 -9.97
CA LEU A 87 5.24 15.74 -10.68
C LEU A 87 4.01 16.10 -9.84
N MET A 88 3.99 15.68 -8.57
CA MET A 88 2.89 15.92 -7.63
C MET A 88 2.54 17.40 -7.50
N MET A 89 3.57 18.26 -7.37
CA MET A 89 3.38 19.69 -7.13
C MET A 89 3.25 20.52 -8.40
N SER A 90 3.86 20.09 -9.52
CA SER A 90 3.86 20.88 -10.76
C SER A 90 2.71 20.56 -11.72
N ASP A 91 2.16 19.34 -11.65
CA ASP A 91 1.06 18.89 -12.50
C ASP A 91 0.10 17.99 -11.71
N ALA A 92 -0.65 18.62 -10.81
CA ALA A 92 -1.64 17.95 -9.98
C ALA A 92 -2.66 17.11 -10.80
N PRO A 93 -3.21 17.58 -11.94
CA PRO A 93 -4.09 16.75 -12.77
C PRO A 93 -3.45 15.42 -13.21
N THR A 94 -2.19 15.44 -13.66
CA THR A 94 -1.48 14.21 -14.04
C THR A 94 -1.18 13.33 -12.83
N TRP A 95 -0.83 13.93 -11.69
CA TRP A 95 -0.65 13.21 -10.43
C TRP A 95 -1.93 12.47 -10.00
N HIS A 96 -3.06 13.16 -9.96
CA HIS A 96 -4.34 12.56 -9.56
C HIS A 96 -4.76 11.44 -10.52
N LEU A 97 -4.53 11.59 -11.83
CA LEU A 97 -4.78 10.51 -12.80
C LEU A 97 -3.94 9.26 -12.50
N LEU A 98 -2.66 9.42 -12.16
CA LEU A 98 -1.80 8.29 -11.77
C LEU A 98 -2.31 7.60 -10.50
N MET A 99 -2.66 8.40 -9.50
CA MET A 99 -3.11 7.91 -8.20
C MET A 99 -4.48 7.23 -8.26
N GLU A 100 -5.39 7.68 -9.14
CA GLU A 100 -6.66 7.01 -9.43
C GLU A 100 -6.40 5.60 -9.99
N LYS A 101 -5.52 5.47 -11.00
CA LYS A 101 -5.18 4.16 -11.58
C LYS A 101 -4.54 3.21 -10.56
N LEU A 102 -3.63 3.72 -9.73
CA LEU A 102 -2.97 2.93 -8.69
C LEU A 102 -3.93 2.52 -7.59
N SER A 103 -4.73 3.44 -7.06
CA SER A 103 -5.68 3.16 -5.99
C SER A 103 -6.73 2.13 -6.41
N GLU A 104 -7.24 2.22 -7.64
CA GLU A 104 -8.16 1.22 -8.21
C GLU A 104 -7.50 -0.17 -8.29
N LEU A 105 -6.28 -0.26 -8.83
CA LEU A 105 -5.56 -1.52 -8.95
C LEU A 105 -5.26 -2.14 -7.57
N ILE A 106 -4.75 -1.32 -6.64
CA ILE A 106 -4.37 -1.77 -5.29
C ILE A 106 -5.59 -2.27 -4.53
N GLY A 107 -6.70 -1.52 -4.56
CA GLY A 107 -7.95 -1.91 -3.92
C GLY A 107 -8.47 -3.24 -4.45
N ARG A 108 -8.54 -3.40 -5.78
CA ARG A 108 -8.95 -4.66 -6.42
C ARG A 108 -8.02 -5.81 -6.08
N TYR A 109 -6.71 -5.55 -6.03
CA TYR A 109 -5.73 -6.58 -5.72
C TYR A 109 -5.85 -7.07 -4.26
N LEU A 110 -5.99 -6.16 -3.31
CA LEU A 110 -6.23 -6.50 -1.90
C LEU A 110 -7.53 -7.28 -1.72
N LEU A 111 -8.62 -6.87 -2.39
CA LEU A 111 -9.88 -7.60 -2.41
C LEU A 111 -9.69 -9.03 -2.96
N ALA A 112 -8.98 -9.18 -4.08
CA ALA A 112 -8.68 -10.49 -4.67
C ALA A 112 -7.84 -11.38 -3.74
N GLN A 113 -6.89 -10.82 -2.99
CA GLN A 113 -6.11 -11.56 -2.00
C GLN A 113 -6.99 -12.10 -0.85
N ALA A 114 -7.94 -11.29 -0.36
CA ALA A 114 -8.89 -11.76 0.65
C ALA A 114 -9.81 -12.86 0.10
N GLN A 115 -10.31 -12.71 -1.13
CA GLN A 115 -11.08 -13.74 -1.82
C GLN A 115 -10.28 -15.04 -2.02
N ALA A 116 -8.96 -14.93 -2.17
CA ALA A 116 -8.06 -16.08 -2.25
C ALA A 116 -7.75 -16.73 -0.89
N GLY A 117 -8.15 -16.12 0.23
CA GLY A 117 -8.03 -16.71 1.57
C GLY A 117 -7.21 -15.90 2.58
N ALA A 118 -6.75 -14.69 2.24
CA ALA A 118 -6.20 -13.78 3.24
C ALA A 118 -7.28 -13.37 4.26
N GLN A 119 -6.96 -13.44 5.55
CA GLN A 119 -7.89 -13.17 6.65
C GLN A 119 -7.71 -11.78 7.28
N ALA A 120 -6.66 -11.06 6.86
CA ALA A 120 -6.46 -9.64 7.08
C ALA A 120 -5.63 -9.09 5.92
N LEU A 121 -5.68 -7.78 5.71
CA LEU A 121 -4.99 -7.11 4.63
C LEU A 121 -4.13 -5.98 5.18
N GLN A 122 -2.89 -5.84 4.71
CA GLN A 122 -2.00 -4.76 5.09
C GLN A 122 -1.74 -3.82 3.92
N PHE A 123 -2.03 -2.54 4.14
CA PHE A 123 -1.82 -1.44 3.22
C PHE A 123 -0.58 -0.66 3.66
N PHE A 124 0.53 -0.85 2.94
CA PHE A 124 1.84 -0.33 3.29
C PHE A 124 2.15 0.99 2.59
N ASP A 125 2.09 2.10 3.31
CA ASP A 125 2.48 3.42 2.84
C ASP A 125 3.88 3.80 3.36
N SER A 126 4.87 3.01 2.97
CA SER A 126 6.22 3.04 3.54
C SER A 126 6.99 4.34 3.28
N TRP A 127 6.62 5.13 2.27
CA TRP A 127 7.34 6.35 1.88
C TRP A 127 6.58 7.64 2.22
N VAL A 128 5.34 7.54 2.71
CA VAL A 128 4.45 8.69 2.90
C VAL A 128 4.93 9.70 3.94
N GLY A 129 5.74 9.26 4.90
CA GLY A 129 6.40 10.15 5.86
C GLY A 129 7.41 11.12 5.23
N ALA A 130 7.62 11.06 3.91
CA ALA A 130 8.34 12.09 3.17
C ALA A 130 7.50 13.36 2.91
N LEU A 131 6.19 13.34 3.19
CA LEU A 131 5.26 14.42 2.91
C LEU A 131 4.90 15.22 4.17
N SER A 132 4.50 16.47 3.97
CA SER A 132 3.85 17.23 5.04
C SER A 132 2.41 16.76 5.26
N PRO A 133 1.79 17.03 6.42
CA PRO A 133 0.37 16.72 6.63
C PRO A 133 -0.57 17.40 5.60
N ALA A 134 -0.21 18.60 5.12
CA ALA A 134 -0.98 19.32 4.11
C ALA A 134 -0.92 18.58 2.76
N ASP A 135 0.29 18.21 2.32
CA ASP A 135 0.49 17.46 1.07
C ASP A 135 -0.21 16.10 1.13
N TYR A 136 -0.14 15.40 2.28
CA TYR A 136 -0.84 14.13 2.46
C TYR A 136 -2.35 14.30 2.28
N ARG A 137 -2.93 15.32 2.93
CA ARG A 137 -4.37 15.59 2.88
C ARG A 137 -4.86 15.88 1.46
N GLU A 138 -4.09 16.64 0.69
CA GLU A 138 -4.44 17.02 -0.69
C GLU A 138 -4.20 15.87 -1.68
N TYR A 139 -2.99 15.32 -1.68
CA TYR A 139 -2.51 14.49 -2.79
C TYR A 139 -2.65 13.00 -2.57
N ILE A 140 -2.77 12.52 -1.33
CA ILE A 140 -2.68 11.09 -0.99
C ILE A 140 -3.96 10.55 -0.36
N LEU A 141 -4.47 11.25 0.66
CA LEU A 141 -5.59 10.83 1.48
C LEU A 141 -6.83 10.39 0.66
N PRO A 142 -7.27 11.13 -0.38
CA PRO A 142 -8.44 10.73 -1.18
C PRO A 142 -8.24 9.36 -1.87
N HIS A 143 -7.02 9.09 -2.34
CA HIS A 143 -6.68 7.88 -3.09
C HIS A 143 -6.44 6.68 -2.18
N SER A 144 -5.79 6.90 -1.03
CA SER A 144 -5.68 5.86 0.00
C SER A 144 -7.06 5.46 0.51
N ARG A 145 -7.95 6.43 0.72
CA ARG A 145 -9.35 6.18 1.07
C ARG A 145 -10.07 5.36 0.01
N HIS A 146 -9.91 5.71 -1.27
CA HIS A 146 -10.51 4.96 -2.37
C HIS A 146 -10.04 3.49 -2.39
N ALA A 147 -8.73 3.25 -2.37
CA ALA A 147 -8.16 1.90 -2.37
C ALA A 147 -8.65 1.05 -1.19
N ILE A 148 -8.65 1.63 0.02
CA ILE A 148 -9.13 0.97 1.23
C ILE A 148 -10.64 0.70 1.14
N SER A 149 -11.43 1.61 0.56
CA SER A 149 -12.88 1.41 0.40
C SER A 149 -13.21 0.18 -0.47
N ILE A 150 -12.42 -0.07 -1.52
CA ILE A 150 -12.55 -1.27 -2.35
C ILE A 150 -12.16 -2.51 -1.54
N ALA A 151 -11.02 -2.47 -0.86
CA ALA A 151 -10.54 -3.58 -0.05
C ALA A 151 -11.51 -3.96 1.08
N LYS A 152 -12.23 -2.99 1.67
CA LYS A 152 -13.23 -3.22 2.73
C LYS A 152 -14.40 -4.10 2.30
N GLN A 153 -14.67 -4.22 1.00
CA GLN A 153 -15.70 -5.13 0.47
C GLN A 153 -15.39 -6.61 0.81
N ALA A 154 -14.15 -6.95 1.14
CA ALA A 154 -13.74 -8.28 1.57
C ALA A 154 -14.25 -8.65 2.98
N ASN A 155 -14.68 -7.69 3.78
CA ASN A 155 -15.13 -7.90 5.16
C ASN A 155 -14.08 -8.62 6.05
N VAL A 156 -12.80 -8.29 5.85
CA VAL A 156 -11.66 -8.71 6.68
C VAL A 156 -10.95 -7.47 7.24
N PRO A 157 -10.26 -7.56 8.40
CA PRO A 157 -9.54 -6.42 8.97
C PRO A 157 -8.45 -5.88 8.04
N ILE A 158 -8.35 -4.55 7.96
CA ILE A 158 -7.34 -3.84 7.18
C ILE A 158 -6.40 -3.08 8.12
N ILE A 159 -5.11 -3.32 7.97
CA ILE A 159 -4.03 -2.62 8.68
C ILE A 159 -3.47 -1.54 7.76
N HIS A 160 -3.60 -0.27 8.13
CA HIS A 160 -2.98 0.85 7.44
C HIS A 160 -1.67 1.19 8.15
N PHE A 161 -0.54 0.86 7.52
CA PHE A 161 0.79 1.09 8.09
C PHE A 161 1.53 2.15 7.29
N GLY A 162 2.02 3.19 7.97
CA GLY A 162 2.88 4.22 7.38
C GLY A 162 4.15 4.42 8.21
N THR A 163 5.26 4.66 7.53
CA THR A 163 6.54 4.98 8.19
C THR A 163 6.73 6.49 8.28
N ASN A 164 7.28 6.97 9.39
CA ASN A 164 7.56 8.38 9.68
C ASN A 164 6.30 9.27 9.61
N THR A 165 5.18 8.78 10.16
CA THR A 165 3.85 9.40 10.08
C THR A 165 3.37 10.01 11.40
N SER A 166 4.25 10.17 12.40
CA SER A 166 3.90 10.67 13.74
C SER A 166 3.14 12.00 13.74
N GLY A 167 3.45 12.91 12.81
CA GLY A 167 2.78 14.20 12.65
C GLY A 167 1.46 14.18 11.86
N MET A 168 1.01 13.02 11.39
CA MET A 168 -0.17 12.90 10.52
C MET A 168 -1.06 11.67 10.81
N LEU A 169 -0.93 11.03 11.98
CA LEU A 169 -1.68 9.81 12.32
C LEU A 169 -3.21 9.98 12.19
N ASP A 170 -3.75 11.13 12.57
CA ASP A 170 -5.18 11.41 12.42
C ASP A 170 -5.61 11.39 10.94
N LEU A 171 -4.74 11.83 10.03
CA LEU A 171 -4.98 11.80 8.58
C LEU A 171 -4.90 10.37 8.03
N ILE A 172 -3.92 9.58 8.49
CA ILE A 172 -3.80 8.16 8.14
C ILE A 172 -5.08 7.42 8.56
N GLN A 173 -5.59 7.70 9.76
CA GLN A 173 -6.85 7.16 10.26
C GLN A 173 -8.05 7.65 9.43
N GLU A 174 -8.06 8.93 9.03
CA GLU A 174 -9.10 9.52 8.18
C GLU A 174 -9.18 8.87 6.78
N ALA A 175 -8.04 8.39 6.25
CA ALA A 175 -7.99 7.61 5.02
C ALA A 175 -8.59 6.20 5.20
N GLY A 176 -8.54 5.65 6.41
CA GLY A 176 -9.19 4.40 6.77
C GLY A 176 -8.20 3.32 7.25
N GLY A 177 -8.71 2.09 7.31
CA GLY A 177 -8.09 0.98 8.04
C GLY A 177 -8.80 0.74 9.37
N ASP A 178 -8.82 -0.50 9.81
CA ASP A 178 -9.37 -0.91 11.12
C ASP A 178 -8.29 -0.86 12.20
N VAL A 179 -7.02 -1.02 11.78
CA VAL A 179 -5.84 -0.92 12.63
C VAL A 179 -4.85 0.05 11.99
N ILE A 180 -4.33 1.00 12.77
CA ILE A 180 -3.26 1.90 12.33
C ILE A 180 -1.93 1.36 12.85
N GLY A 181 -1.09 0.92 11.93
CA GLY A 181 0.27 0.48 12.21
C GLY A 181 1.20 1.68 12.32
N VAL A 182 2.03 1.70 13.36
CA VAL A 182 2.95 2.80 13.68
C VAL A 182 4.39 2.31 13.74
N ASP A 183 5.35 3.18 13.42
CA ASP A 183 6.77 2.90 13.56
C ASP A 183 7.29 3.18 14.98
N TRP A 184 8.58 2.93 15.21
CA TRP A 184 9.21 3.06 16.53
C TRP A 184 9.38 4.51 17.01
N HIS A 185 9.16 5.52 16.17
CA HIS A 185 9.23 6.92 16.58
C HIS A 185 8.02 7.33 17.43
N ILE A 186 6.93 6.56 17.35
CA ILE A 186 5.72 6.79 18.14
C ILE A 186 5.81 5.92 19.39
N ARG A 187 5.89 6.59 20.56
CA ARG A 187 5.83 5.88 21.83
C ARG A 187 4.45 5.24 21.98
N PRO A 188 4.36 3.92 22.22
CA PRO A 188 3.10 3.32 22.67
C PRO A 188 2.65 4.06 23.93
N ARG A 189 1.38 4.46 24.02
CA ARG A 189 0.85 5.05 25.27
C ARG A 189 1.15 4.08 26.41
N GLN A 190 1.86 4.55 27.44
CA GLN A 190 1.88 3.87 28.73
C GLN A 190 0.44 3.84 29.26
N GLY A 191 -0.14 2.64 29.38
CA GLY A 191 -1.52 2.47 29.89
C GLY A 191 -2.46 1.60 29.06
N LEU A 192 -2.01 0.88 28.03
CA LEU A 192 -2.75 -0.33 27.62
C LEU A 192 -2.45 -1.43 28.65
N GLU A 193 -3.27 -1.51 29.69
CA GLU A 193 -3.45 -2.79 30.37
C GLU A 193 -3.94 -3.79 29.33
N TRP A 194 -3.07 -4.72 28.95
CA TRP A 194 -3.51 -5.90 28.21
C TRP A 194 -4.56 -6.63 29.04
N PRO A 195 -5.79 -6.80 28.53
CA PRO A 195 -6.72 -7.74 29.13
C PRO A 195 -5.99 -9.08 29.13
N GLN A 196 -5.64 -9.58 30.32
CA GLN A 196 -4.85 -10.80 30.52
C GLN A 196 -5.50 -12.07 29.96
N SER A 197 -6.62 -11.98 29.24
CA SER A 197 -7.40 -13.15 28.87
C SER A 197 -7.14 -13.73 27.47
N ARG A 198 -6.49 -13.08 26.50
CA ARG A 198 -6.31 -13.71 25.15
C ARG A 198 -5.04 -13.30 24.38
N VAL A 199 -4.08 -14.23 24.42
CA VAL A 199 -3.10 -14.62 23.37
C VAL A 199 -1.75 -13.88 23.26
N SER A 200 -0.77 -14.74 22.97
CA SER A 200 0.70 -14.70 22.95
C SER A 200 1.38 -13.75 21.96
N ARG A 201 2.55 -13.24 22.37
CA ARG A 201 3.53 -12.55 21.53
C ARG A 201 4.19 -13.51 20.52
N PRO A 202 4.29 -13.19 19.22
CA PRO A 202 5.36 -13.72 18.39
C PRO A 202 6.65 -12.94 18.72
N GLY A 203 7.75 -13.68 18.88
CA GLY A 203 9.11 -13.11 18.95
C GLY A 203 9.64 -12.72 17.59
#